data_AF-A0A2Z3N4N3-F1
#
_entry.id   AF-A0A2Z3N4N3-F1
#
_cell.length_a   1.000
_cell.length_b   1.000
_cell.length_c   1.000
_cell.angle_alpha   90.00
_cell.angle_beta   90.00
_cell.angle_gamma   90.00
#
_symmetry.space_group_name_H-M   'P 1'
#
loop_
_entity.id
_entity.type
_entity.pdbx_description
1 polymer ?
#
loop_
_entity_poly.entity_id
_entity_poly.type
_entity_poly.pdbx_seq_one_letter_code
_entity_poly.pdbx_strand_id
1 'polypeptide(L)'
;MNPGQLKDRLTFYEIIFNGGEEQLVERCKLWGQVKFKKNKFTDQQPEKSYQIVIRANRVIKPLMKALCQGKWYDIMSVDKGEPGYFILDCTLGYVHSLNDRCTVSRLQEVELASGETIHQPVVVMEQIPCELVKIDSGDTLQTDTTHNIRLFYKIHMETHRNIKIGDKIEVAHRGETFLFTAKECFKYHTFQEVIAEMEGEA
;
A
#
# COMPACT_ATOMS: atom_id res chain seq x y z
N MET A 1 -2.93 33.99 14.07
CA MET A 1 -4.15 33.23 13.74
C MET A 1 -4.30 32.06 14.71
N ASN A 2 -4.92 32.30 15.87
CA ASN A 2 -5.17 31.30 16.91
C ASN A 2 -5.70 30.00 16.27
N PRO A 3 -5.08 28.82 16.43
CA PRO A 3 -5.37 27.63 15.62
C PRO A 3 -6.78 27.05 15.82
N GLY A 4 -7.60 27.68 16.65
CA GLY A 4 -8.93 27.22 17.03
C GLY A 4 -8.86 26.17 18.13
N GLN A 5 -10.03 25.64 18.51
CA GLN A 5 -10.13 24.58 19.50
C GLN A 5 -9.67 23.25 18.89
N LEU A 6 -8.63 22.66 19.48
CA LEU A 6 -8.22 21.29 19.18
C LEU A 6 -9.31 20.35 19.72
N LYS A 7 -10.07 19.75 18.81
CA LYS A 7 -11.30 19.00 19.12
C LYS A 7 -11.22 17.52 18.77
N ASP A 8 -10.19 17.12 18.05
CA ASP A 8 -10.01 15.76 17.57
C ASP A 8 -9.01 15.05 18.49
N ARG A 9 -9.37 13.86 18.98
CA ARG A 9 -8.47 13.01 19.76
C ARG A 9 -7.73 12.08 18.81
N LEU A 10 -6.42 12.27 18.69
CA LEU A 10 -5.55 11.49 17.81
C LEU A 10 -4.67 10.54 18.63
N THR A 11 -4.48 9.34 18.09
CA THR A 11 -3.48 8.37 18.57
C THR A 11 -2.40 8.24 17.51
N PHE A 12 -1.14 8.42 17.90
CA PHE A 12 0.01 8.39 17.00
C PHE A 12 0.78 7.09 17.16
N TYR A 13 1.16 6.50 16.04
CA TYR A 13 1.86 5.24 15.92
C TYR A 13 3.14 5.41 15.13
N GLU A 14 4.16 4.68 15.54
CA GLU A 14 5.36 4.47 14.74
C GLU A 14 5.24 3.15 13.98
N ILE A 15 5.66 3.16 12.72
CA ILE A 15 5.70 1.97 11.87
C ILE A 15 7.04 1.28 12.10
N ILE A 16 7.01 0.00 12.49
CA ILE A 16 8.19 -0.85 12.64
C ILE A 16 7.99 -2.06 11.72
N PHE A 17 8.99 -2.36 10.91
CA PHE A 17 9.00 -3.57 10.09
C PHE A 17 9.79 -4.65 10.82
N ASN A 18 9.11 -5.74 11.19
CA ASN A 18 9.76 -6.90 11.83
C ASN A 18 9.37 -8.17 11.07
N GLY A 19 10.35 -8.89 10.53
CA GLY A 19 10.08 -10.12 9.77
C GLY A 19 9.25 -9.92 8.49
N GLY A 20 9.21 -8.71 7.93
CA GLY A 20 8.38 -8.35 6.76
C GLY A 20 6.94 -7.95 7.10
N GLU A 21 6.55 -7.99 8.38
CA GLU A 21 5.23 -7.54 8.83
C GLU A 21 5.30 -6.11 9.35
N GLU A 22 4.34 -5.29 8.95
CA GLU A 22 4.16 -3.93 9.47
C GLU A 22 3.55 -3.99 10.87
N GLN A 23 4.27 -3.50 11.87
CA GLN A 23 3.79 -3.37 13.25
C GLN A 23 3.62 -1.90 13.61
N LEU A 24 2.43 -1.54 14.08
CA LEU A 24 2.12 -0.20 14.56
C LEU A 24 2.28 -0.13 16.07
N VAL A 25 3.28 0.63 16.53
CA VAL A 25 3.54 0.83 17.96
C VAL A 25 2.97 2.18 18.39
N GLU A 26 1.95 2.16 19.26
CA GLU A 26 1.39 3.38 19.84
C GLU A 26 2.49 4.16 20.59
N ARG A 27 2.65 5.45 20.27
CA ARG A 27 3.63 6.33 20.90
C ARG A 27 2.99 7.35 21.83
N CYS A 28 1.90 7.98 21.41
CA CYS A 28 1.21 8.96 22.25
C CYS A 28 -0.20 9.27 21.75
N LYS A 29 -1.00 9.88 22.63
CA LYS A 29 -2.33 10.42 22.32
C LYS A 29 -2.32 11.93 22.52
N LEU A 30 -2.80 12.69 21.54
CA LEU A 30 -2.85 14.16 21.60
C LEU A 30 -4.18 14.68 21.10
N TRP A 31 -4.54 15.88 21.55
CA TRP A 31 -5.60 16.66 20.93
C TRP A 31 -5.04 17.41 19.72
N GLY A 32 -5.82 17.46 18.66
CA GLY A 32 -5.48 18.17 17.44
C GLY A 32 -6.71 18.67 16.69
N GLN A 33 -6.48 19.17 15.50
CA GLN A 33 -7.53 19.55 14.56
C GLN A 33 -7.17 19.03 13.17
N VAL A 34 -8.00 18.13 12.65
CA VAL A 34 -7.85 17.58 11.30
C VAL A 34 -8.62 18.45 10.31
N LYS A 35 -7.98 18.87 9.23
CA LYS A 35 -8.56 19.65 8.14
C LYS A 35 -8.26 18.98 6.81
N PHE A 36 -9.28 18.77 5.99
CA PHE A 36 -9.06 18.41 4.60
C PHE A 36 -8.42 19.60 3.88
N LYS A 37 -7.37 19.35 3.09
CA LYS A 37 -6.63 20.38 2.35
C LYS A 37 -7.09 20.42 0.91
N LYS A 38 -6.90 19.32 0.20
CA LYS A 38 -7.28 19.15 -1.21
C LYS A 38 -7.17 17.70 -1.65
N ASN A 39 -7.80 17.38 -2.77
CA ASN A 39 -7.41 16.20 -3.52
C ASN A 39 -6.08 16.52 -4.21
N LYS A 40 -5.09 15.67 -4.00
CA LYS A 40 -3.78 15.71 -4.62
C LYS A 40 -3.82 14.68 -5.75
N PHE A 41 -3.92 15.16 -6.98
CA PHE A 41 -3.77 14.30 -8.14
C PHE A 41 -2.29 14.01 -8.27
N THR A 42 -1.89 12.78 -7.94
CA THR A 42 -0.62 12.24 -8.39
C THR A 42 -0.84 11.61 -9.76
N ASP A 43 0.24 11.33 -10.49
CA ASP A 43 0.16 10.65 -11.79
C ASP A 43 -0.47 9.25 -11.70
N GLN A 44 -0.68 8.74 -10.47
CA GLN A 44 -1.03 7.35 -10.19
C GLN A 44 -2.41 7.18 -9.53
N GLN A 45 -2.89 8.13 -8.71
CA GLN A 45 -4.26 8.17 -8.16
C GLN A 45 -4.56 9.51 -7.44
N PRO A 46 -5.84 9.90 -7.31
CA PRO A 46 -6.24 11.02 -6.46
C PRO A 46 -6.06 10.66 -4.97
N GLU A 47 -5.04 11.21 -4.35
CA GLU A 47 -4.81 11.12 -2.90
C GLU A 47 -5.55 12.24 -2.18
N LYS A 48 -6.16 11.95 -1.02
CA LYS A 48 -6.74 12.99 -0.18
C LYS A 48 -5.66 13.54 0.76
N SER A 49 -5.31 14.81 0.58
CA SER A 49 -4.38 15.51 1.46
C SER A 49 -5.12 16.18 2.62
N TYR A 50 -4.56 16.02 3.81
CA TYR A 50 -5.04 16.58 5.06
C TYR A 50 -3.94 17.40 5.73
N GLN A 51 -4.37 18.33 6.56
CA GLN A 51 -3.52 19.05 7.49
C GLN A 51 -4.00 18.73 8.91
N ILE A 52 -3.09 18.37 9.80
CA ILE A 52 -3.39 18.17 11.22
C ILE A 52 -2.62 19.20 12.02
N VAL A 53 -3.31 19.98 12.84
CA VAL A 53 -2.68 20.92 13.77
C VAL A 53 -2.68 20.32 15.17
N ILE A 54 -1.53 20.25 15.82
CA ILE A 54 -1.36 19.75 17.18
C ILE A 54 -0.51 20.70 18.02
N ARG A 55 -0.55 20.55 19.35
CA ARG A 55 0.47 21.17 20.21
C ARG A 55 1.84 20.53 19.93
N ALA A 56 2.88 21.34 19.99
CA ALA A 56 4.26 20.91 19.75
C ALA A 56 4.62 19.73 20.67
N ASN A 57 5.08 18.64 20.06
CA ASN A 57 5.45 17.42 20.78
C ASN A 57 6.62 16.74 20.05
N ARG A 58 7.74 16.55 20.78
CA ARG A 58 9.00 16.00 20.23
C ARG A 58 8.90 14.55 19.77
N VAL A 59 7.87 13.82 20.20
CA VAL A 59 7.62 12.43 19.79
C VAL A 59 7.15 12.37 18.33
N ILE A 60 6.49 13.42 17.85
CA ILE A 60 5.90 13.44 16.50
C ILE A 60 6.97 13.76 15.46
N LYS A 61 7.10 12.87 14.49
CA LYS A 61 8.07 12.94 13.38
C LYS A 61 7.40 12.49 12.08
N PRO A 62 7.99 12.82 10.91
CA PRO A 62 7.57 12.25 9.64
C PRO A 62 7.58 10.72 9.66
N LEU A 63 6.81 10.09 8.79
CA LEU A 63 6.68 8.64 8.60
C LEU A 63 5.97 7.91 9.75
N MET A 64 5.31 8.65 10.63
CA MET A 64 4.37 8.11 11.60
C MET A 64 2.95 8.04 11.03
N LYS A 65 2.09 7.24 11.66
CA LYS A 65 0.65 7.23 11.39
C LYS A 65 -0.13 7.89 12.52
N ALA A 66 -1.21 8.58 12.21
CA ALA A 66 -2.18 9.06 13.18
C ALA A 66 -3.55 8.40 12.94
N LEU A 67 -4.19 7.91 13.99
CA LEU A 67 -5.57 7.41 13.98
C LEU A 67 -6.48 8.48 14.59
N CYS A 68 -7.51 8.86 13.85
CA CYS A 68 -8.55 9.75 14.35
C CYS A 68 -9.90 9.34 13.74
N GLN A 69 -10.92 9.12 14.60
CA GLN A 69 -12.28 8.77 14.17
C GLN A 69 -12.33 7.59 13.17
N GLY A 70 -11.51 6.56 13.40
CA GLY A 70 -11.44 5.38 12.54
C GLY A 70 -10.70 5.58 11.22
N LYS A 71 -10.13 6.76 10.96
CA LYS A 71 -9.33 7.06 9.77
C LYS A 71 -7.86 7.16 10.12
N TRP A 72 -7.05 6.60 9.24
CA TRP A 72 -5.60 6.65 9.33
C TRP A 72 -5.05 7.79 8.49
N TYR A 73 -4.01 8.43 8.99
CA TYR A 73 -3.34 9.56 8.35
C TYR A 73 -1.83 9.30 8.38
N ASP A 74 -1.22 9.24 7.20
CA ASP A 74 0.22 9.10 7.06
C ASP A 74 0.86 10.48 7.15
N ILE A 75 1.77 10.67 8.11
CA ILE A 75 2.43 11.96 8.35
C ILE A 75 3.60 12.11 7.39
N MET A 76 3.46 13.01 6.43
CA MET A 76 4.48 13.23 5.39
C MET A 76 5.52 14.26 5.83
N SER A 77 5.09 15.33 6.50
CA SER A 77 5.99 16.34 7.08
C SER A 77 5.47 16.84 8.42
N VAL A 78 6.38 17.42 9.20
CA VAL A 78 6.10 18.07 10.48
C VAL A 78 6.72 19.45 10.45
N ASP A 79 5.88 20.47 10.30
CA ASP A 79 6.28 21.86 10.17
C ASP A 79 5.95 22.64 11.44
N LYS A 80 6.76 23.66 11.76
CA LYS A 80 6.48 24.58 12.86
C LYS A 80 5.35 25.53 12.46
N GLY A 81 4.28 25.55 13.24
CA GLY A 81 3.18 26.51 13.09
C GLY A 81 3.38 27.73 13.98
N GLU A 82 2.29 28.22 14.55
CA GLU A 82 2.34 29.22 15.61
C GLU A 82 3.15 28.74 16.82
N PRO A 83 3.69 29.65 17.66
CA PRO A 83 4.45 29.26 18.85
C PRO A 83 3.70 28.22 19.70
N GLY A 84 4.33 27.06 19.89
CA GLY A 84 3.75 25.94 20.64
C GLY A 84 2.89 24.97 19.82
N TYR A 85 2.84 25.10 18.50
CA TYR A 85 2.06 24.22 17.61
C TYR A 85 2.90 23.64 16.46
N PHE A 86 2.55 22.42 16.07
CA PHE A 86 3.03 21.78 14.84
C PHE A 86 1.88 21.64 13.85
N ILE A 87 2.24 21.75 12.57
CA ILE A 87 1.39 21.53 11.42
C ILE A 87 1.90 20.27 10.73
N LEU A 88 1.06 19.25 10.64
CA LEU A 88 1.39 17.99 10.00
C LEU A 88 0.71 17.97 8.63
N ASP A 89 1.48 17.89 7.55
CA ASP A 89 0.90 17.56 6.24
C ASP A 89 0.78 16.04 6.15
N CYS A 90 -0.44 15.58 5.88
CA CYS A 90 -0.80 14.18 5.90
C CYS A 90 -1.50 13.75 4.61
N THR A 91 -1.43 12.47 4.30
CA THR A 91 -2.31 11.79 3.33
C THR A 91 -3.24 10.86 4.08
N LEU A 92 -4.40 10.55 3.50
CA LEU A 92 -5.26 9.48 4.04
C LEU A 92 -4.51 8.16 3.92
N GLY A 93 -4.11 7.60 5.05
CA GLY A 93 -3.42 6.32 5.11
C GLY A 93 -4.42 5.17 5.00
N TYR A 94 -4.01 4.11 4.32
CA TYR A 94 -4.59 2.80 4.49
C TYR A 94 -3.72 2.01 5.49
N VAL A 95 -4.36 1.17 6.29
CA VAL A 95 -3.65 0.13 7.05
C VAL A 95 -3.80 -1.12 6.23
N HIS A 96 -2.68 -1.57 5.67
CA HIS A 96 -2.65 -2.82 4.93
C HIS A 96 -2.63 -3.97 5.92
N SER A 97 -3.58 -4.89 5.74
CA SER A 97 -3.58 -6.14 6.47
C SER A 97 -2.74 -7.14 5.67
N LEU A 98 -1.41 -7.05 5.75
CA LEU A 98 -0.44 -7.91 5.02
C LEU A 98 -0.42 -9.36 5.53
N ASN A 99 -1.61 -9.95 5.71
CA ASN A 99 -1.82 -11.26 6.31
C ASN A 99 -1.69 -12.40 5.30
N ASP A 100 -1.74 -12.09 4.01
CA ASP A 100 -1.56 -13.07 2.94
C ASP A 100 -0.06 -13.27 2.67
N ARG A 101 0.28 -14.37 2.00
CA ARG A 101 1.65 -14.66 1.58
C ARG A 101 1.68 -14.86 0.07
N CYS A 102 2.66 -14.28 -0.60
CA CYS A 102 2.85 -14.52 -2.02
C CYS A 102 4.25 -14.97 -2.41
N THR A 103 4.29 -15.68 -3.52
CA THR A 103 5.52 -16.12 -4.20
C THR A 103 5.51 -15.51 -5.58
N VAL A 104 6.63 -14.93 -5.98
CA VAL A 104 6.78 -14.23 -7.25
C VAL A 104 7.78 -15.01 -8.10
N SER A 105 7.38 -15.36 -9.32
CA SER A 105 8.25 -15.95 -10.32
C SER A 105 8.35 -15.07 -11.56
N ARG A 106 9.51 -15.13 -12.21
CA ARG A 106 9.86 -14.31 -13.36
C ARG A 106 10.46 -15.19 -14.43
N LEU A 107 10.04 -14.99 -15.67
CA LEU A 107 10.69 -15.62 -16.82
C LEU A 107 12.11 -15.06 -16.95
N GLN A 108 13.11 -15.91 -16.78
CA GLN A 108 14.52 -15.55 -16.89
C GLN A 108 15.22 -16.46 -17.90
N GLU A 109 16.24 -15.89 -18.52
CA GLU A 109 17.16 -16.60 -19.38
C GLU A 109 18.17 -17.37 -18.51
N VAL A 110 18.27 -18.68 -18.70
CA VAL A 110 19.11 -19.59 -17.91
C VAL A 110 19.95 -20.43 -18.87
N GLU A 111 21.27 -20.42 -18.65
CA GLU A 111 22.21 -21.27 -19.37
C GLU A 111 22.23 -22.67 -18.74
N LEU A 112 21.94 -23.68 -19.55
CA LEU A 112 21.99 -25.08 -19.18
C LEU A 112 23.44 -25.57 -19.15
N ALA A 113 23.69 -26.70 -18.49
CA ALA A 113 25.00 -27.34 -18.50
C ALA A 113 25.48 -27.74 -19.91
N SER A 114 24.57 -27.79 -20.90
CA SER A 114 24.87 -27.98 -22.32
C SER A 114 25.44 -26.74 -23.02
N GLY A 115 25.41 -25.57 -22.39
CA GLY A 115 25.70 -24.27 -23.00
C GLY A 115 24.53 -23.68 -23.80
N GLU A 116 23.36 -24.34 -23.80
CA GLU A 116 22.13 -23.81 -24.40
C GLU A 116 21.43 -22.86 -23.43
N THR A 117 20.84 -21.80 -23.97
CA THR A 117 20.10 -20.82 -23.16
C THR A 117 18.59 -20.99 -23.33
N ILE A 118 17.87 -21.18 -22.22
CA ILE A 118 16.41 -21.34 -22.21
C ILE A 118 15.75 -20.25 -21.38
N HIS A 119 14.50 -19.91 -21.72
CA HIS A 119 13.66 -19.06 -20.87
C HIS A 119 12.78 -19.94 -19.98
N GLN A 120 12.96 -19.83 -18.66
CA GLN A 120 12.14 -20.57 -17.71
C GLN A 120 11.67 -19.69 -16.54
N PRO A 121 10.52 -20.00 -15.92
CA PRO A 121 10.08 -19.33 -14.71
C PRO A 121 11.05 -19.62 -13.56
N VAL A 122 11.60 -18.56 -12.97
CA VAL A 122 12.47 -18.64 -11.78
C VAL A 122 11.79 -17.90 -10.64
N VAL A 123 11.67 -18.55 -9.49
CA VAL A 123 11.17 -17.91 -8.26
C VAL A 123 12.17 -16.83 -7.83
N VAL A 124 11.71 -15.57 -7.78
CA VAL A 124 12.54 -14.41 -7.41
C VAL A 124 12.27 -13.94 -5.98
N MET A 125 11.09 -14.23 -5.44
CA MET A 125 10.68 -13.93 -4.06
C MET A 125 9.72 -15.02 -3.59
N GLU A 126 9.83 -15.42 -2.32
CA GLU A 126 9.03 -16.51 -1.77
C GLU A 126 8.47 -16.12 -0.40
N GLN A 127 7.20 -16.48 -0.16
CA GLN A 127 6.49 -16.29 1.12
C GLN A 127 6.52 -14.84 1.64
N ILE A 128 6.46 -13.86 0.75
CA ILE A 128 6.47 -12.44 1.14
C ILE A 128 5.08 -12.02 1.64
N PRO A 129 5.00 -11.22 2.72
CA PRO A 129 3.74 -10.63 3.18
C PRO A 129 3.09 -9.77 2.10
N CYS A 130 1.78 -9.98 1.91
CA CYS A 130 0.96 -9.19 0.99
C CYS A 130 -0.49 -9.11 1.47
N GLU A 131 -1.29 -8.26 0.81
CA GLU A 131 -2.73 -8.15 1.01
C GLU A 131 -3.41 -8.21 -0.35
N LEU A 132 -4.30 -9.19 -0.53
CA LEU A 132 -5.11 -9.31 -1.74
C LEU A 132 -6.41 -8.51 -1.60
N VAL A 133 -6.62 -7.56 -2.50
CA VAL A 133 -7.79 -6.69 -2.55
C VAL A 133 -8.49 -6.85 -3.90
N LYS A 134 -9.77 -7.23 -3.87
CA LYS A 134 -10.59 -7.32 -5.08
C LYS A 134 -10.92 -5.93 -5.63
N ILE A 135 -10.84 -5.76 -6.95
CA ILE A 135 -11.34 -4.57 -7.63
C ILE A 135 -12.78 -4.87 -8.07
N ASP A 136 -13.77 -4.15 -7.53
CA ASP A 136 -15.20 -4.41 -7.78
C ASP A 136 -15.66 -4.06 -9.21
N SER A 137 -14.84 -3.35 -10.00
CA SER A 137 -15.16 -3.00 -11.39
C SER A 137 -14.40 -3.88 -12.37
N GLY A 138 -14.88 -5.09 -12.59
CA GLY A 138 -14.56 -5.83 -13.81
C GLY A 138 -15.39 -5.23 -14.95
N ASP A 139 -14.74 -4.71 -16.00
CA ASP A 139 -15.43 -4.39 -17.25
C ASP A 139 -16.04 -5.68 -17.79
N THR A 140 -17.33 -5.92 -17.53
CA THR A 140 -18.11 -6.95 -18.20
C THR A 140 -18.41 -6.46 -19.61
N LEU A 141 -17.41 -6.46 -20.48
CA LEU A 141 -17.61 -6.35 -21.93
C LEU A 141 -18.20 -7.67 -22.41
N GLN A 142 -19.50 -7.87 -22.17
CA GLN A 142 -20.30 -8.89 -22.85
C GLN A 142 -20.47 -8.45 -24.30
N THR A 143 -19.72 -9.07 -25.21
CA THR A 143 -20.10 -9.15 -26.63
C THR A 143 -20.49 -10.59 -26.93
N ASP A 144 -21.58 -10.76 -27.68
CA ASP A 144 -22.40 -11.96 -27.94
C ASP A 144 -21.70 -13.25 -28.45
N THR A 145 -20.38 -13.41 -28.32
CA THR A 145 -19.69 -14.59 -28.88
C THR A 145 -18.45 -15.08 -28.11
N THR A 146 -18.05 -14.49 -26.98
CA THR A 146 -17.00 -15.07 -26.12
C THR A 146 -17.04 -14.44 -24.72
N HIS A 147 -17.26 -15.26 -23.68
CA HIS A 147 -17.26 -14.83 -22.28
C HIS A 147 -15.82 -14.66 -21.77
N ASN A 148 -15.15 -13.56 -22.13
CA ASN A 148 -13.80 -13.25 -21.61
C ASN A 148 -13.91 -12.38 -20.35
N ILE A 149 -14.19 -13.00 -19.20
CA ILE A 149 -14.19 -12.29 -17.91
C ILE A 149 -12.74 -12.14 -17.44
N ARG A 150 -12.17 -10.95 -17.58
CA ARG A 150 -10.88 -10.61 -16.97
C ARG A 150 -11.10 -10.10 -15.57
N LEU A 151 -10.55 -10.78 -14.58
CA LEU A 151 -10.65 -10.39 -13.17
C LEU A 151 -9.36 -9.70 -12.75
N PHE A 152 -9.47 -8.44 -12.33
CA PHE A 152 -8.34 -7.66 -11.83
C PHE A 152 -8.38 -7.53 -10.31
N TYR A 153 -7.21 -7.63 -9.70
CA TYR A 153 -6.99 -7.50 -8.27
C TYR A 153 -5.86 -6.52 -7.99
N LYS A 154 -5.91 -5.90 -6.82
CA LYS A 154 -4.81 -5.14 -6.21
C LYS A 154 -4.09 -6.07 -5.24
N ILE A 155 -2.78 -6.15 -5.35
CA ILE A 155 -1.92 -6.84 -4.38
C ILE A 155 -1.06 -5.76 -3.73
N HIS A 156 -1.28 -5.51 -2.45
CA HIS A 156 -0.45 -4.59 -1.67
C HIS A 156 0.68 -5.36 -0.98
N MET A 157 1.88 -4.78 -0.97
CA MET A 157 3.06 -5.35 -0.30
C MET A 157 4.04 -4.24 0.07
N GLU A 158 5.14 -4.56 0.76
CA GLU A 158 6.14 -3.55 1.15
C GLU A 158 6.77 -2.84 -0.07
N THR A 159 6.97 -1.52 0.00
CA THR A 159 7.45 -0.67 -1.12
C THR A 159 8.73 -1.16 -1.81
N HIS A 160 9.63 -1.77 -1.05
CA HIS A 160 10.99 -2.09 -1.51
C HIS A 160 11.08 -3.38 -2.34
N ARG A 161 9.98 -4.16 -2.48
CA ARG A 161 10.01 -5.38 -3.32
C ARG A 161 10.14 -5.03 -4.80
N ASN A 162 10.82 -5.88 -5.55
CA ASN A 162 11.14 -5.65 -6.97
C ASN A 162 10.20 -6.44 -7.88
N ILE A 163 8.93 -6.03 -7.89
CA ILE A 163 7.93 -6.58 -8.81
C ILE A 163 8.05 -5.87 -10.16
N LYS A 164 7.95 -6.65 -11.24
CA LYS A 164 7.94 -6.17 -12.61
C LYS A 164 6.67 -6.60 -13.32
N ILE A 165 6.28 -5.82 -14.32
CA ILE A 165 5.20 -6.19 -15.24
C ILE A 165 5.54 -7.53 -15.88
N GLY A 166 4.56 -8.43 -15.92
CA GLY A 166 4.70 -9.80 -16.43
C GLY A 166 5.16 -10.82 -15.40
N ASP A 167 5.55 -10.41 -14.18
CA ASP A 167 5.82 -11.35 -13.10
C ASP A 167 4.55 -12.17 -12.78
N LYS A 168 4.75 -13.46 -12.50
CA LYS A 168 3.71 -14.35 -12.02
C LYS A 168 3.69 -14.30 -10.50
N ILE A 169 2.52 -14.06 -9.93
CA ILE A 169 2.33 -13.90 -8.48
C ILE A 169 1.34 -14.96 -8.03
N GLU A 170 1.79 -15.85 -7.17
CA GLU A 170 0.96 -16.83 -6.48
C GLU A 170 0.64 -16.28 -5.10
N VAL A 171 -0.64 -16.11 -4.76
CA VAL A 171 -1.07 -15.56 -3.46
C VAL A 171 -1.86 -16.63 -2.71
N ALA A 172 -1.40 -16.96 -1.50
CA ALA A 172 -2.14 -17.75 -0.53
C ALA A 172 -3.06 -16.83 0.28
N HIS A 173 -4.38 -16.91 0.02
CA HIS A 173 -5.40 -16.10 0.66
C HIS A 173 -6.50 -17.00 1.24
N ARG A 174 -6.74 -16.91 2.55
CA ARG A 174 -7.82 -17.65 3.26
C ARG A 174 -7.85 -19.17 3.01
N GLY A 175 -6.68 -19.79 2.78
CA GLY A 175 -6.56 -21.23 2.54
C GLY A 175 -6.66 -21.64 1.07
N GLU A 176 -6.88 -20.70 0.15
CA GLU A 176 -6.87 -20.90 -1.30
C GLU A 176 -5.63 -20.26 -1.92
N THR A 177 -5.25 -20.74 -3.10
CA THR A 177 -4.12 -20.21 -3.86
C THR A 177 -4.61 -19.63 -5.17
N PHE A 178 -4.28 -18.36 -5.40
CA PHE A 178 -4.67 -17.63 -6.60
C PHE A 178 -3.43 -17.28 -7.42
N LEU A 179 -3.52 -17.49 -8.73
CA LEU A 179 -2.47 -17.17 -9.68
C LEU A 179 -2.79 -15.87 -10.40
N PHE A 180 -1.80 -14.98 -10.46
CA PHE A 180 -1.92 -13.70 -11.10
C PHE A 180 -0.74 -13.39 -12.01
N THR A 181 -0.99 -12.55 -13.02
CA THR A 181 0.05 -11.87 -13.78
C THR A 181 0.05 -10.38 -13.45
N ALA A 182 1.20 -9.85 -13.02
CA ALA A 182 1.39 -8.43 -12.76
C ALA A 182 1.21 -7.61 -14.05
N LYS A 183 0.33 -6.61 -14.04
CA LYS A 183 0.04 -5.72 -15.17
C LYS A 183 0.59 -4.32 -14.95
N GLU A 184 0.44 -3.80 -13.74
CA GLU A 184 0.95 -2.49 -13.35
C GLU A 184 1.53 -2.56 -11.94
N CYS A 185 2.56 -1.75 -11.67
CA CYS A 185 3.19 -1.67 -10.36
C CYS A 185 3.39 -0.20 -9.97
N PHE A 186 2.85 0.17 -8.81
CA PHE A 186 2.89 1.52 -8.27
C PHE A 186 3.55 1.50 -6.90
N LYS A 187 4.55 2.36 -6.70
CA LYS A 187 5.29 2.43 -5.43
C LYS A 187 4.90 3.68 -4.67
N TYR A 188 4.19 3.49 -3.57
CA TYR A 188 3.95 4.52 -2.57
C TYR A 188 5.08 4.53 -1.54
N HIS A 189 5.07 5.52 -0.66
CA HIS A 189 6.11 5.65 0.35
C HIS A 189 6.11 4.50 1.38
N THR A 190 4.93 3.98 1.71
CA THR A 190 4.71 2.99 2.78
C THR A 190 4.41 1.59 2.27
N PHE A 191 3.87 1.46 1.06
CA PHE A 191 3.59 0.20 0.39
C PHE A 191 3.79 0.32 -1.13
N GLN A 192 3.72 -0.79 -1.85
CA GLN A 192 3.49 -0.78 -3.29
C GLN A 192 2.18 -1.50 -3.61
N GLU A 193 1.49 -1.01 -4.63
CA GLU A 193 0.30 -1.61 -5.21
C GLU A 193 0.65 -2.26 -6.54
N VAL A 194 0.27 -3.51 -6.70
CA VAL A 194 0.38 -4.23 -7.97
C VAL A 194 -1.04 -4.49 -8.48
N ILE A 195 -1.35 -3.97 -9.66
CA ILE A 195 -2.56 -4.36 -10.38
C ILE A 195 -2.22 -5.66 -11.11
N ALA A 196 -2.94 -6.72 -10.79
CA ALA A 196 -2.69 -8.06 -11.31
C ALA A 196 -3.97 -8.65 -11.92
N GLU A 197 -3.82 -9.32 -13.06
CA GLU A 197 -4.90 -10.07 -13.70
C GLU A 197 -4.87 -11.49 -13.17
N MET A 198 -6.01 -11.97 -12.67
CA MET A 198 -6.18 -13.35 -12.23
C MET A 198 -6.13 -14.27 -13.45
N GLU A 199 -5.34 -15.34 -13.35
CA GLU A 199 -5.38 -16.42 -14.32
C GLU A 199 -6.65 -17.22 -14.05
N GLY A 200 -7.51 -17.35 -15.07
CA GLY A 200 -8.80 -18.04 -14.93
C GLY A 200 -8.62 -19.48 -14.46
N GLU A 201 -9.64 -20.02 -13.79
CA GLU A 201 -9.77 -21.48 -13.70
C GLU A 201 -9.86 -22.01 -15.13
N ALA A 202 -8.94 -22.92 -15.48
CA ALA A 202 -8.98 -23.64 -16.74
C ALA A 202 -10.20 -24.57 -16.81
#